data_AF-A0A917KJR5-F1
#
_entry.id   AF-A0A917KJR5-F1
#
_cell.length_a   1.000
_cell.length_b   1.000
_cell.length_c   1.000
_cell.angle_alpha   90.00
_cell.angle_beta   90.00
_cell.angle_gamma   90.00
#
_symmetry.space_group_name_H-M   'P 1'
#
loop_
_entity.id
_entity.type
_entity.pdbx_description
1 polymer ?
#
loop_
_entity_poly.entity_id
_entity_poly.type
_entity_poly.pdbx_seq_one_letter_code
_entity_poly.pdbx_strand_id
1 'polypeptide(L)'
;MEKRRQIKRAWTTGSGHENSIYELSGPPITYDDLAAMLSDVLGRAVPVEHVDDDRYAEIMAGAGVPEPIIPFLVAIQRAIREGALDVVSDDFEKLLGRPVTPVPQAIAAMVERLRG
;
A
#
# COMPACT_ATOMS: atom_id res chain seq x y z
N MET A 1 -36.70 24.39 -5.72
CA MET A 1 -35.83 24.75 -6.86
C MET A 1 -34.40 24.76 -6.39
N GLU A 2 -33.60 23.92 -7.05
CA GLU A 2 -32.27 23.45 -6.69
C GLU A 2 -31.21 24.57 -6.73
N LYS A 3 -30.45 24.77 -5.66
CA LYS A 3 -29.21 25.58 -5.69
C LYS A 3 -28.01 24.64 -5.57
N ARG A 4 -27.76 23.82 -6.60
CA ARG A 4 -26.56 22.97 -6.68
C ARG A 4 -25.33 23.86 -6.89
N ARG A 5 -24.53 23.96 -5.83
CA ARG A 5 -23.18 24.54 -5.80
C ARG A 5 -22.27 23.69 -6.71
N GLN A 6 -22.09 24.08 -7.97
CA GLN A 6 -21.00 23.53 -8.80
C GLN A 6 -19.69 24.13 -8.33
N ILE A 7 -18.93 23.38 -7.54
CA ILE A 7 -17.50 23.62 -7.38
C ILE A 7 -16.82 22.71 -8.40
N LYS A 8 -16.60 23.22 -9.62
CA LYS A 8 -15.70 22.56 -10.57
C LYS A 8 -14.27 22.77 -10.05
N ARG A 9 -13.68 21.73 -9.47
CA ARG A 9 -12.23 21.65 -9.30
C ARG A 9 -11.71 20.69 -10.36
N ALA A 10 -11.18 21.26 -11.44
CA ALA A 10 -10.39 20.52 -12.41
C ALA A 10 -8.93 20.58 -11.94
N TRP A 11 -8.36 19.43 -11.60
CA TRP A 11 -6.91 19.25 -11.59
C TRP A 11 -6.58 18.52 -12.90
N THR A 12 -6.33 19.27 -13.97
CA THR A 12 -5.92 18.67 -15.25
C THR A 12 -4.41 18.69 -15.33
N THR A 13 -3.78 17.60 -14.94
CA THR A 13 -2.50 17.21 -15.53
C THR A 13 -2.80 16.66 -16.93
N GLY A 14 -2.78 17.53 -17.95
CA GLY A 14 -3.01 17.13 -19.35
C GLY A 14 -4.47 16.88 -19.75
N SER A 15 -4.76 17.05 -21.04
CA SER A 15 -5.98 16.57 -21.70
C SER A 15 -5.88 15.07 -22.00
N GLY A 16 -6.99 14.32 -22.02
CA GLY A 16 -6.99 12.89 -22.38
C GLY A 16 -7.18 11.91 -21.21
N HIS A 17 -7.56 12.41 -20.03
CA HIS A 17 -7.89 11.61 -18.84
C HIS A 17 -9.38 11.74 -18.45
N GLU A 18 -10.19 12.36 -19.29
CA GLU A 18 -11.59 12.65 -19.00
C GLU A 18 -12.39 11.35 -18.82
N ASN A 19 -13.03 11.19 -17.65
CA ASN A 19 -13.80 10.00 -17.26
C ASN A 19 -13.00 8.69 -17.24
N SER A 20 -11.68 8.74 -17.07
CA SER A 20 -10.85 7.56 -16.90
C SER A 20 -10.72 7.15 -15.43
N ILE A 21 -10.64 5.84 -15.18
CA ILE A 21 -10.27 5.23 -13.89
C ILE A 21 -8.94 4.53 -14.12
N TYR A 22 -7.98 4.75 -13.22
CA TYR A 22 -6.65 4.18 -13.30
C TYR A 22 -6.31 3.47 -11.99
N GLU A 23 -5.68 2.31 -12.09
CA GLU A 23 -5.15 1.58 -10.94
C GLU A 23 -3.68 1.96 -10.71
N LEU A 24 -3.39 2.69 -9.64
CA LEU A 24 -2.05 3.20 -9.37
C LEU A 24 -1.24 2.20 -8.52
N SER A 25 -1.02 1.01 -9.06
CA SER A 25 -0.32 -0.09 -8.39
C SER A 25 1.01 -0.45 -9.07
N GLY A 26 1.82 -1.23 -8.36
CA GLY A 26 2.89 -2.02 -8.95
C GLY A 26 2.49 -3.51 -8.97
N PRO A 27 3.40 -4.41 -9.39
CA PRO A 27 3.16 -5.84 -9.27
C PRO A 27 2.77 -6.24 -7.84
N PRO A 28 1.72 -7.05 -7.64
CA PRO A 28 1.37 -7.58 -6.32
C PRO A 28 2.54 -8.36 -5.72
N ILE A 29 2.73 -8.22 -4.41
CA ILE A 29 3.75 -8.95 -3.65
C ILE A 29 3.14 -9.49 -2.36
N THR A 30 3.68 -10.58 -1.86
CA THR A 30 3.29 -11.16 -0.57
C THR A 30 4.04 -10.49 0.60
N TYR A 31 3.58 -10.74 1.83
CA TYR A 31 4.34 -10.36 3.03
C TYR A 31 5.70 -11.08 3.12
N ASP A 32 5.78 -12.32 2.61
CA ASP A 32 7.04 -13.08 2.55
C ASP A 32 8.03 -12.43 1.57
N ASP A 33 7.56 -11.99 0.41
CA ASP A 33 8.38 -11.26 -0.56
C ASP A 33 8.88 -9.94 0.05
N LEU A 34 8.00 -9.19 0.72
CA LEU A 34 8.36 -7.92 1.36
C LEU A 34 9.43 -8.13 2.45
N ALA A 35 9.29 -9.16 3.27
CA ALA A 35 10.25 -9.47 4.32
C ALA A 35 11.59 -9.99 3.77
N ALA A 36 11.57 -10.75 2.66
CA ALA A 36 12.78 -11.15 1.95
C ALA A 36 13.54 -9.93 1.41
N MET A 37 12.84 -9.03 0.71
CA MET A 37 13.42 -7.78 0.20
C MET A 37 14.00 -6.91 1.33
N LEU A 38 13.32 -6.82 2.47
CA LEU A 38 13.81 -6.08 3.63
C LEU A 38 15.01 -6.77 4.29
N SER A 39 15.03 -8.10 4.37
CA SER A 39 16.15 -8.88 4.90
C SER A 39 17.42 -8.65 4.09
N ASP A 40 17.30 -8.64 2.76
CA ASP A 40 18.40 -8.38 1.83
C ASP A 40 18.98 -6.98 2.06
N VAL A 41 18.12 -5.96 2.17
CA VAL A 41 18.56 -4.58 2.41
C VAL A 41 19.20 -4.39 3.79
N LEU A 42 18.68 -5.06 4.82
CA LEU A 42 19.19 -4.93 6.19
C LEU A 42 20.41 -5.80 6.48
N GLY A 43 20.70 -6.81 5.65
CA GLY A 43 21.75 -7.79 5.88
C GLY A 43 21.50 -8.70 7.10
N ARG A 44 20.23 -8.87 7.49
CA ARG A 44 19.82 -9.75 8.61
C ARG A 44 18.45 -10.34 8.36
N ALA A 45 18.17 -11.50 8.94
CA ALA A 45 16.87 -12.14 8.82
C ALA A 45 15.74 -11.27 9.40
N VAL A 46 14.66 -11.14 8.65
CA VAL A 46 13.37 -10.56 9.07
C VAL A 46 12.30 -11.64 8.87
N PRO A 47 11.87 -12.34 9.93
CA PRO A 47 10.86 -13.38 9.82
C PRO A 47 9.46 -12.76 9.63
N VAL A 48 8.61 -13.47 8.88
CA VAL A 48 7.16 -13.20 8.81
C VAL A 48 6.45 -14.15 9.77
N GLU A 49 5.64 -13.60 10.66
CA GLU A 49 4.74 -14.38 11.51
C GLU A 49 3.33 -14.28 10.91
N HIS A 50 2.86 -15.36 10.30
CA HIS A 50 1.49 -15.47 9.81
C HIS A 50 0.56 -15.85 10.97
N VAL A 51 -0.33 -14.93 11.34
CA VAL A 51 -1.24 -15.06 12.48
C VAL A 51 -2.69 -14.91 12.05
N ASP A 52 -3.61 -15.43 12.86
CA ASP A 52 -5.04 -15.19 12.69
C ASP A 52 -5.44 -13.78 13.14
N ASP A 53 -6.71 -13.44 12.94
CA ASP A 53 -7.26 -12.10 13.22
C ASP A 53 -7.23 -11.75 14.71
N ASP A 54 -7.51 -12.73 15.57
CA ASP A 54 -7.54 -12.54 17.03
C ASP A 54 -6.11 -12.27 17.52
N ARG A 55 -5.15 -13.06 17.08
CA ARG A 55 -3.75 -12.88 17.43
C ARG A 55 -3.17 -11.59 16.85
N TYR A 56 -3.53 -11.20 15.63
CA TYR A 56 -3.15 -9.90 15.07
C TYR A 56 -3.67 -8.74 15.93
N ALA A 57 -4.93 -8.81 16.37
CA ALA A 57 -5.53 -7.81 17.25
C ALA A 57 -4.78 -7.69 18.58
N GLU A 58 -4.43 -8.82 19.21
CA GLU A 58 -3.60 -8.85 20.42
C GLU A 58 -2.24 -8.19 20.22
N ILE A 59 -1.56 -8.50 19.11
CA ILE A 59 -0.25 -7.91 18.78
C ILE A 59 -0.37 -6.39 18.62
N MET A 60 -1.39 -5.89 17.90
CA MET A 60 -1.63 -4.46 17.74
C MET A 60 -1.93 -3.77 19.07
N ALA A 61 -2.76 -4.36 19.93
CA ALA A 61 -3.02 -3.85 21.27
C ALA A 61 -1.73 -3.78 22.11
N GLY A 62 -0.94 -4.86 22.11
CA GLY A 62 0.36 -4.91 22.79
C GLY A 62 1.39 -3.91 22.26
N ALA A 63 1.29 -3.53 20.99
CA ALA A 63 2.11 -2.49 20.36
C ALA A 63 1.62 -1.05 20.67
N GLY A 64 0.55 -0.89 21.45
CA GLY A 64 0.03 0.42 21.86
C GLY A 64 -0.94 1.05 20.87
N VAL A 65 -1.45 0.29 19.89
CA VAL A 65 -2.51 0.76 19.00
C VAL A 65 -3.79 0.97 19.81
N PRO A 66 -4.48 2.12 19.69
CA PRO A 66 -5.74 2.36 20.41
C PRO A 66 -6.81 1.32 20.08
N GLU A 67 -7.44 0.74 21.11
CA GLU A 67 -8.47 -0.30 20.95
C GLU A 67 -9.56 0.02 19.91
N PRO A 68 -10.07 1.27 19.78
CA PRO A 68 -11.12 1.58 18.80
C PRO A 68 -10.72 1.41 17.33
N ILE A 69 -9.42 1.44 16.98
CA ILE A 69 -8.95 1.30 15.59
C ILE A 69 -8.57 -0.14 15.23
N ILE A 70 -8.39 -1.03 16.21
CA ILE A 70 -7.92 -2.40 15.97
C ILE A 70 -8.87 -3.19 15.04
N PRO A 71 -10.20 -3.17 15.21
CA PRO A 71 -11.11 -3.87 14.30
C PRO A 71 -10.97 -3.43 12.85
N PHE A 72 -10.67 -2.15 12.62
CA PHE A 72 -10.42 -1.62 11.28
C PHE A 72 -9.14 -2.17 10.67
N LEU A 73 -8.05 -2.27 11.44
CA LEU A 73 -6.79 -2.87 10.96
C LEU A 73 -6.94 -4.36 10.66
N VAL A 74 -7.65 -5.10 11.51
CA VAL A 74 -7.98 -6.52 11.26
C VAL A 74 -8.78 -6.67 9.97
N ALA A 75 -9.77 -5.80 9.73
CA ALA A 75 -10.56 -5.83 8.50
C ALA A 75 -9.71 -5.57 7.24
N ILE A 76 -8.71 -4.69 7.32
CA ILE A 76 -7.74 -4.49 6.23
C ILE A 76 -6.97 -5.79 5.95
N GLN A 77 -6.41 -6.44 6.99
CA GLN A 77 -5.66 -7.68 6.81
C GLN A 77 -6.50 -8.79 6.20
N ARG A 78 -7.77 -8.91 6.63
CA ARG A 78 -8.72 -9.85 6.05
C ARG A 78 -8.97 -9.57 4.57
N ALA A 79 -9.26 -8.32 4.22
CA ALA A 79 -9.48 -7.93 2.83
C ALA A 79 -8.26 -8.22 1.93
N ILE A 80 -7.04 -7.98 2.44
CA ILE A 80 -5.81 -8.30 1.71
C ILE A 80 -5.71 -9.80 1.45
N ARG A 81 -5.95 -10.66 2.46
CA ARG A 81 -5.95 -12.12 2.27
C ARG A 81 -7.04 -12.61 1.32
N GLU A 82 -8.15 -11.89 1.24
CA GLU A 82 -9.25 -12.16 0.30
C GLU A 82 -8.99 -11.62 -1.11
N GLY A 83 -7.81 -11.03 -1.36
CA GLY A 83 -7.38 -10.58 -2.68
C GLY A 83 -7.83 -9.16 -3.05
N ALA A 84 -8.30 -8.36 -2.09
CA ALA A 84 -8.80 -7.00 -2.37
C ALA A 84 -7.74 -6.07 -2.99
N LEU A 85 -6.45 -6.39 -2.85
CA LEU A 85 -5.32 -5.65 -3.44
C LEU A 85 -4.58 -6.45 -4.52
N ASP A 86 -5.04 -7.65 -4.89
CA ASP A 86 -4.41 -8.50 -5.90
C ASP A 86 -4.84 -8.06 -7.31
N VAL A 87 -4.53 -6.81 -7.66
CA VAL A 87 -4.88 -6.19 -8.93
C VAL A 87 -3.61 -5.92 -9.72
N VAL A 88 -3.48 -6.62 -10.85
CA VAL A 88 -2.39 -6.38 -11.81
C VAL A 88 -2.82 -5.28 -12.78
N SER A 89 -2.08 -4.17 -12.79
CA SER A 89 -2.27 -3.07 -13.75
C SER A 89 -0.94 -2.47 -14.15
N ASP A 90 -0.89 -1.93 -15.36
CA ASP A 90 0.22 -1.13 -15.92
C ASP A 90 -0.15 0.36 -16.06
N ASP A 91 -1.32 0.77 -15.57
CA ASP A 91 -1.81 2.14 -15.65
C ASP A 91 -0.83 3.13 -15.02
N PHE A 92 -0.21 2.76 -13.89
CA PHE A 92 0.71 3.65 -13.21
C PHE A 92 1.95 3.95 -14.06
N GLU A 93 2.55 2.92 -14.68
CA GLU A 93 3.70 3.10 -15.57
C GLU A 93 3.33 3.88 -16.84
N LYS A 94 2.14 3.61 -17.40
CA LYS A 94 1.59 4.37 -18.53
C LYS A 94 1.45 5.86 -18.20
N LEU A 95 0.90 6.18 -17.03
CA LEU A 95 0.72 7.56 -16.58
C LEU A 95 2.05 8.26 -16.25
N LEU A 96 3.01 7.52 -15.70
CA LEU A 96 4.35 8.05 -15.39
C LEU A 96 5.21 8.25 -16.65
N GLY A 97 4.95 7.52 -17.73
CA GLY A 97 5.82 7.48 -18.91
C GLY A 97 7.16 6.79 -18.66
N ARG A 98 7.28 6.04 -17.57
CA ARG A 98 8.47 5.28 -17.15
C ARG A 98 8.05 4.16 -16.19
N PRO A 99 8.93 3.17 -15.95
CA PRO A 99 8.68 2.17 -14.93
C PRO A 99 8.49 2.76 -13.54
N VAL A 100 7.68 2.11 -12.71
CA VAL A 100 7.57 2.45 -11.27
C VAL A 100 8.89 2.14 -10.56
N THR A 101 9.14 2.81 -9.43
CA THR A 101 10.32 2.50 -8.62
C THR A 101 10.17 1.09 -8.03
N PRO A 102 11.12 0.17 -8.25
CA PRO A 102 11.07 -1.17 -7.67
C PRO A 102 11.06 -1.13 -6.14
N VAL A 103 10.27 -2.00 -5.51
CA VAL A 103 10.11 -2.07 -4.05
C VAL A 103 11.46 -2.19 -3.30
N PRO A 104 12.44 -3.02 -3.71
CA PRO A 104 13.74 -3.08 -3.04
C PRO A 104 14.48 -1.74 -3.01
N GLN A 105 14.39 -0.96 -4.10
CA GLN A 105 15.03 0.36 -4.18
C GLN A 105 14.35 1.35 -3.22
N ALA A 106 13.01 1.30 -3.15
CA ALA A 106 12.26 2.13 -2.20
C ALA A 106 12.60 1.79 -0.74
N ILE A 107 12.67 0.49 -0.40
CA ILE A 107 13.06 0.02 0.93
C ILE A 107 14.47 0.49 1.28
N ALA A 108 15.45 0.32 0.38
CA ALA A 108 16.82 0.79 0.59
C ALA A 108 16.87 2.30 0.88
N ALA A 109 16.17 3.11 0.08
CA ALA A 109 16.11 4.55 0.30
C ALA A 109 15.47 4.92 1.64
N MET A 110 14.44 4.18 2.08
CA MET A 110 13.81 4.39 3.39
C MET A 110 14.75 4.02 4.54
N VAL A 111 15.44 2.89 4.44
CA VAL A 111 16.39 2.42 5.45
C VAL A 111 17.53 3.42 5.63
N GLU A 112 18.11 3.92 4.53
CA GLU A 112 19.16 4.93 4.60
C GLU A 112 18.68 6.23 5.26
N ARG A 113 17.45 6.68 4.96
CA ARG A 113 16.85 7.85 5.61
C ARG A 113 16.60 7.67 7.10
N LEU A 114 16.38 6.45 7.58
CA LEU A 114 16.19 6.17 9.01
C LEU A 114 17.51 6.02 9.76
N ARG A 115 18.63 5.83 9.05
CA ARG A 115 19.98 5.72 9.62
C ARG A 115 20.68 7.07 9.78
N GLY A 116 20.24 8.10 9.06
CA GLY A 116 20.74 9.49 9.13
C GLY A 116 19.71 10.45 9.68
#